data_AF-A0A161P7Z1-F1
#
_entry.id   AF-A0A161P7Z1-F1
#
_cell.length_a   1.000
_cell.length_b   1.000
_cell.length_c   1.000
_cell.angle_alpha   90.00
_cell.angle_beta   90.00
_cell.angle_gamma   90.00
#
_symmetry.space_group_name_H-M   'P 1'
#
loop_
_entity.id
_entity.type
_entity.pdbx_description
1 polymer ?
#
loop_
_entity_poly.entity_id
_entity_poly.type
_entity_poly.pdbx_seq_one_letter_code
_entity_poly.pdbx_strand_id
1 'polypeptide(L)'
;MYTYDSFEHLGTFILLRPVFITVLAAILIIFMSILIPKFRVKYNNVTPIVLASILGTILISQLLFYDSIIVDELGLNGDSVTFFLLIFTFVFAVLNPCLYLWMRSRN
;
A
#
# COMPACT_ATOMS: atom_id res chain seq x y z
N MET A 1 25.22 14.14 -0.17
CA MET A 1 25.15 13.72 -1.58
C MET A 1 24.75 12.26 -1.54
N TYR A 2 23.60 11.89 -2.09
CA TYR A 2 23.21 10.49 -2.13
C TYR A 2 24.12 9.75 -3.11
N THR A 3 24.82 8.71 -2.67
CA THR A 3 25.69 7.88 -3.50
C THR A 3 24.91 6.70 -4.07
N TYR A 4 25.33 6.17 -5.23
CA TYR A 4 24.66 5.04 -5.90
C TYR A 4 24.42 3.85 -4.96
N ASP A 5 25.37 3.56 -4.06
CA ASP A 5 25.27 2.49 -3.05
C ASP A 5 24.08 2.63 -2.09
N SER A 6 23.51 3.82 -1.96
CA SER A 6 22.37 4.07 -1.06
C SER A 6 21.01 3.76 -1.70
N PHE A 7 20.96 3.61 -3.04
CA PHE A 7 19.72 3.44 -3.81
C PHE A 7 19.65 2.14 -4.59
N GLU A 8 20.78 1.47 -4.73
CA GLU A 8 20.92 0.18 -5.38
C GLU A 8 21.44 -0.84 -4.37
N HIS A 9 20.88 -2.04 -4.39
CA HIS A 9 21.44 -3.17 -3.68
C HIS A 9 21.45 -4.39 -4.61
N LEU A 10 22.65 -4.86 -4.97
CA LEU A 10 22.85 -6.02 -5.87
C LEU A 10 22.14 -5.84 -7.23
N GLY A 11 22.32 -4.70 -7.90
CA GLY A 11 21.70 -4.46 -9.20
C GLY A 11 20.18 -4.25 -9.15
N THR A 12 19.61 -4.06 -7.96
CA THR A 12 18.17 -3.84 -7.74
C THR A 12 17.95 -2.45 -7.16
N PHE A 13 17.00 -1.70 -7.70
CA PHE A 13 16.63 -0.40 -7.15
C PHE A 13 15.80 -0.58 -5.87
N ILE A 14 16.26 0.01 -4.77
CA ILE A 14 15.66 -0.20 -3.43
C ILE A 14 15.15 1.10 -2.78
N LEU A 15 15.47 2.25 -3.37
CA LEU A 15 15.17 3.56 -2.78
C LEU A 15 13.68 3.78 -2.49
N LEU A 16 12.79 3.31 -3.37
CA LEU A 16 11.35 3.53 -3.19
C LEU A 16 10.67 2.55 -2.23
N ARG A 17 11.35 1.46 -1.81
CA ARG A 17 10.79 0.47 -0.86
C ARG A 17 10.15 1.09 0.39
N PRO A 18 10.75 2.09 1.08
CA PRO A 18 10.14 2.73 2.25
C PRO A 18 8.78 3.39 1.93
N VAL A 19 8.60 3.90 0.72
CA VAL A 19 7.33 4.50 0.29
C VAL A 19 6.27 3.41 0.12
N PHE A 20 6.60 2.29 -0.51
CA PHE A 20 5.67 1.14 -0.59
C PHE A 20 5.29 0.61 0.80
N ILE A 21 6.26 0.52 1.71
CA ILE A 21 6.02 0.08 3.10
C ILE A 21 5.10 1.05 3.84
N THR A 22 5.27 2.36 3.69
CA THR A 22 4.42 3.35 4.38
C THR A 22 2.98 3.32 3.88
N VAL A 23 2.76 3.14 2.58
CA VAL A 23 1.41 2.96 2.01
C VAL A 23 0.76 1.68 2.53
N LEU A 24 1.50 0.55 2.52
CA LEU A 24 1.01 -0.70 3.10
C LEU A 24 0.67 -0.54 4.58
N ALA A 25 1.53 0.11 5.36
CA ALA A 25 1.29 0.37 6.79
C ALA A 25 0.03 1.21 7.02
N ALA A 26 -0.21 2.24 6.20
CA ALA A 26 -1.44 3.04 6.28
C ALA A 26 -2.69 2.18 6.01
N ILE A 27 -2.66 1.33 5.00
CA ILE A 27 -3.76 0.40 4.67
C ILE A 27 -3.98 -0.63 5.80
N LEU A 28 -2.91 -1.12 6.42
CA LEU A 28 -2.99 -2.02 7.58
C LEU A 28 -3.54 -1.33 8.82
N ILE A 29 -3.20 -0.07 9.07
CA ILE A 29 -3.77 0.71 10.18
C ILE A 29 -5.29 0.84 10.00
N ILE A 30 -5.75 1.11 8.78
CA ILE A 30 -7.18 1.13 8.47
C ILE A 30 -7.80 -0.24 8.76
N PHE A 31 -7.18 -1.33 8.31
CA PHE A 31 -7.64 -2.70 8.59
C PHE A 31 -7.79 -2.96 10.10
N MET A 32 -6.76 -2.64 10.90
CA MET A 32 -6.78 -2.80 12.35
C MET A 32 -7.84 -1.92 13.02
N SER A 33 -8.06 -0.69 12.51
CA SER A 33 -9.07 0.22 13.05
C SER A 33 -10.49 -0.33 12.91
N ILE A 34 -10.77 -1.10 11.84
CA ILE A 34 -12.07 -1.74 11.60
C ILE A 34 -12.34 -2.85 12.64
N LEU A 35 -11.31 -3.60 13.06
CA LEU A 35 -11.47 -4.66 14.06
C LEU A 35 -11.95 -4.11 15.42
N ILE A 36 -11.51 -2.90 15.78
CA ILE A 36 -11.82 -2.28 17.07
C ILE A 36 -13.24 -1.67 17.06
N PRO A 37 -14.19 -2.17 17.86
CA PRO A 37 -15.59 -1.72 17.84
C PRO A 37 -15.77 -0.22 18.10
N LYS A 38 -14.95 0.36 18.97
CA LYS A 38 -15.01 1.79 19.33
C LYS A 38 -14.83 2.70 18.11
N PHE A 39 -13.97 2.34 17.17
CA PHE A 39 -13.79 3.13 15.95
C PHE A 39 -14.94 2.91 14.95
N ARG A 40 -15.49 1.70 14.87
CA ARG A 40 -16.68 1.42 14.04
C ARG A 40 -17.89 2.27 14.42
N VAL A 41 -18.17 2.41 15.72
CA VAL A 41 -19.32 3.21 16.21
C VAL A 41 -19.13 4.70 15.90
N LYS A 42 -17.88 5.19 15.97
CA LYS A 42 -17.55 6.58 15.64
C LYS A 42 -17.71 6.90 14.14
N TYR A 43 -17.42 5.93 13.28
CA TYR A 43 -17.50 6.08 11.83
C TYR A 43 -18.68 5.29 11.26
N ASN A 44 -19.86 5.93 11.21
CA ASN A 44 -21.11 5.33 10.70
C ASN A 44 -21.13 5.16 9.16
N ASN A 45 -20.10 5.65 8.46
CA ASN A 45 -20.03 5.67 7.01
C ASN A 45 -18.87 4.82 6.47
N VAL A 46 -19.15 3.99 5.47
CA VAL A 46 -18.17 3.15 4.76
C VAL A 46 -17.31 3.94 3.76
N THR A 47 -17.81 5.10 3.32
CA THR A 47 -17.19 5.97 2.31
C THR A 47 -15.70 6.27 2.55
N PRO A 48 -15.24 6.69 3.74
CA PRO A 48 -13.82 6.98 3.95
C PRO A 48 -12.92 5.74 3.78
N ILE A 49 -13.41 4.55 4.16
CA ILE A 49 -12.64 3.29 4.03
C ILE A 49 -12.50 2.91 2.56
N VAL A 50 -13.60 3.01 1.80
CA VAL A 50 -13.61 2.73 0.36
C VAL A 50 -12.71 3.72 -0.37
N LEU A 51 -12.84 5.01 -0.07
CA LEU A 51 -12.06 6.05 -0.73
C LEU A 51 -10.56 5.89 -0.43
N ALA A 52 -10.17 5.66 0.82
CA ALA A 52 -8.78 5.43 1.19
C ALA A 52 -8.21 4.19 0.50
N SER A 53 -9.02 3.13 0.34
CA SER A 53 -8.60 1.90 -0.34
C SER A 53 -8.40 2.11 -1.85
N ILE A 54 -9.33 2.83 -2.51
CA ILE A 54 -9.20 3.17 -3.94
C ILE A 54 -7.99 4.07 -4.16
N LEU A 55 -7.86 5.16 -3.39
CA LEU A 55 -6.75 6.09 -3.53
C LEU A 55 -5.40 5.43 -3.22
N GLY A 56 -5.32 4.60 -2.18
CA GLY A 56 -4.12 3.84 -1.86
C GLY A 56 -3.72 2.88 -2.98
N THR A 57 -4.70 2.22 -3.61
CA THR A 57 -4.46 1.33 -4.74
C THR A 57 -3.97 2.06 -5.99
N ILE A 58 -4.56 3.22 -6.31
CA ILE A 58 -4.12 4.05 -7.42
C ILE A 58 -2.70 4.55 -7.16
N LEU A 59 -2.43 5.05 -5.95
CA LEU A 59 -1.14 5.60 -5.57
C LEU A 59 -0.03 4.55 -5.65
N ILE A 60 -0.24 3.35 -5.11
CA ILE A 60 0.78 2.28 -5.14
C ILE A 60 1.04 1.77 -6.57
N SER A 61 -0.01 1.74 -7.41
CA SER A 61 0.12 1.31 -8.81
C SER A 61 0.89 2.33 -9.64
N GLN A 62 0.60 3.62 -9.45
CA GLN A 62 1.37 4.71 -10.07
C GLN A 62 2.82 4.69 -9.61
N LEU A 63 3.06 4.46 -8.32
CA LEU A 63 4.41 4.37 -7.77
C LEU A 63 5.20 3.23 -8.42
N LEU A 64 4.60 2.04 -8.61
CA LEU A 64 5.26 0.92 -9.31
C LEU A 64 5.54 1.24 -10.78
N PHE A 65 4.62 1.94 -11.45
CA PHE A 65 4.81 2.35 -12.84
C PHE A 65 6.03 3.28 -12.99
N TYR A 66 6.14 4.30 -12.14
CA TYR A 66 7.30 5.20 -12.15
C TYR A 66 8.59 4.52 -11.68
N ASP A 67 8.51 3.62 -10.69
CA ASP A 67 9.63 2.78 -10.27
C ASP A 67 10.19 1.95 -11.43
N SER A 68 9.31 1.36 -12.24
CA SER A 68 9.70 0.57 -13.42
C SER A 68 10.41 1.43 -14.47
N ILE A 69 9.92 2.64 -14.74
CA ILE A 69 10.59 3.59 -15.65
C ILE A 69 11.98 3.96 -15.11
N ILE A 70 12.10 4.25 -13.81
CA ILE A 70 13.39 4.62 -13.21
C ILE A 70 14.38 3.45 -13.30
N VAL A 71 13.92 2.24 -13.03
CA VAL A 71 14.73 1.02 -13.12
C VAL A 71 15.24 0.80 -14.55
N ASP A 72 14.36 0.97 -15.55
CA ASP A 72 14.72 0.85 -16.97
C ASP A 72 15.77 1.90 -17.38
N GLU A 73 15.58 3.16 -16.98
CA GLU A 73 16.51 4.27 -17.29
C GLU A 73 17.88 4.12 -16.60
N LEU A 74 17.91 3.50 -15.41
CA LEU A 74 19.15 3.23 -14.68
C LEU A 74 19.82 1.91 -15.10
N GLY A 75 19.21 1.13 -16.00
CA GLY A 75 19.69 -0.20 -16.39
C GLY A 75 19.75 -1.19 -15.22
N LEU A 76 18.91 -1.00 -14.21
CA LEU A 76 18.81 -1.86 -13.03
C LEU A 76 17.77 -2.95 -13.25
N ASN A 77 17.75 -3.94 -12.36
CA ASN A 77 16.70 -4.95 -12.34
C ASN A 77 15.53 -4.50 -11.46
N GLY A 78 14.33 -4.97 -11.82
CA GLY A 78 13.12 -4.75 -11.03
C GLY A 78 13.17 -5.42 -9.66
N ASP A 79 12.43 -4.86 -8.70
CA ASP A 79 12.41 -5.33 -7.32
C ASP A 79 11.20 -6.22 -7.00
N SER A 80 11.45 -7.51 -6.78
CA SER A 80 10.42 -8.47 -6.36
C SER A 80 9.75 -8.10 -5.03
N VAL A 81 10.49 -7.47 -4.09
CA VAL A 81 9.94 -7.06 -2.79
C VAL A 81 8.88 -5.98 -2.99
N THR A 82 9.19 -4.97 -3.80
CA THR A 82 8.26 -3.90 -4.16
C THR A 82 6.99 -4.44 -4.85
N PHE A 83 7.14 -5.44 -5.72
CA PHE A 83 5.99 -6.11 -6.34
C PHE A 83 5.10 -6.84 -5.31
N PHE A 84 5.68 -7.58 -4.37
CA PHE A 84 4.90 -8.21 -3.29
C PHE A 84 4.22 -7.18 -2.38
N LEU A 85 4.88 -6.06 -2.07
CA LEU A 85 4.28 -4.97 -1.30
C LEU A 85 3.04 -4.40 -1.99
N LEU A 86 3.06 -4.26 -3.32
CA LEU A 86 1.89 -3.86 -4.09
C LEU A 86 0.76 -4.90 -3.98
N ILE A 87 1.06 -6.20 -4.14
CA ILE A 87 0.06 -7.26 -4.02
C ILE A 87 -0.59 -7.25 -2.63
N PHE A 88 0.20 -7.18 -1.56
CA PHE A 88 -0.34 -7.11 -0.20
C PHE A 88 -1.20 -5.86 0.00
N THR A 89 -0.74 -4.71 -0.47
CA THR A 89 -1.49 -3.45 -0.39
C THR A 89 -2.84 -3.58 -1.10
N PHE A 90 -2.86 -4.17 -2.30
CA PHE A 90 -4.09 -4.42 -3.06
C PHE A 90 -5.05 -5.35 -2.31
N VAL A 91 -4.53 -6.48 -1.79
CA VAL A 91 -5.33 -7.44 -1.03
C VAL A 91 -5.98 -6.76 0.18
N PHE A 92 -5.23 -6.02 0.98
CA PHE A 92 -5.79 -5.33 2.15
C PHE A 92 -6.72 -4.17 1.77
N ALA A 93 -6.45 -3.46 0.67
CA ALA A 93 -7.35 -2.43 0.15
C ALA A 93 -8.72 -3.01 -0.25
N VAL A 94 -8.77 -4.23 -0.79
CA VAL A 94 -10.04 -4.93 -1.07
C VAL A 94 -10.66 -5.49 0.22
N LEU A 95 -9.86 -6.07 1.11
CA LEU A 95 -10.36 -6.65 2.36
C LEU A 95 -10.97 -5.60 3.30
N ASN A 96 -10.45 -4.38 3.34
CA ASN A 96 -10.93 -3.30 4.21
C ASN A 96 -12.45 -3.02 4.06
N PRO A 97 -12.97 -2.64 2.87
CA PRO A 97 -14.39 -2.40 2.69
C PRO A 97 -15.22 -3.68 2.87
N CYS A 98 -14.75 -4.85 2.40
CA CYS A 98 -15.43 -6.13 2.59
C CYS A 98 -15.62 -6.46 4.08
N LEU A 99 -14.55 -6.31 4.88
CA LEU A 99 -14.56 -6.56 6.31
C LEU A 99 -15.49 -5.59 7.05
N TYR A 100 -15.44 -4.30 6.70
CA TYR A 100 -16.31 -3.30 7.32
C TYR A 100 -17.79 -3.61 7.06
N LEU A 101 -18.16 -3.95 5.82
CA LEU A 101 -19.54 -4.31 5.47
C LEU A 101 -20.00 -5.59 6.18
N TRP A 102 -19.14 -6.61 6.23
CA TRP A 102 -19.44 -7.86 6.93
C TRP A 102 -19.64 -7.67 8.43
N MET A 103 -18.76 -6.87 9.07
CA MET A 103 -18.88 -6.54 10.49
C MET A 103 -20.09 -5.66 10.80
N ARG A 104 -20.46 -4.75 9.89
CA ARG A 104 -21.66 -3.92 10.04
C ARG A 104 -22.94 -4.75 9.98
N SER A 105 -23.00 -5.80 9.15
CA SER A 105 -24.17 -6.67 9.07
C SER A 105 -24.44 -7.50 10.34
N ARG A 106 -23.45 -7.66 11.23
CA ARG A 106 -23.56 -8.47 12.45
C ARG A 106 -23.91 -7.67 13.71
N ASN A 107 -23.76 -6.35 13.67
CA ASN A 107 -24.11 -5.44 14.76
C ASN A 107 -25.50 -4.83 14.51
#